data_AF-A0A1H0ZBB4-F1
#
_entry.id   AF-A0A1H0ZBB4-F1
#
_cell.length_a   1.000
_cell.length_b   1.000
_cell.length_c   1.000
_cell.angle_alpha   90.00
_cell.angle_beta   90.00
_cell.angle_gamma   90.00
#
_symmetry.space_group_name_H-M   'P 1'
#
loop_
_entity.id
_entity.type
_entity.pdbx_description
1 polymer ?
#
loop_
_entity_poly.entity_id
_entity_poly.type
_entity_poly.pdbx_seq_one_letter_code
_entity_poly.pdbx_strand_id
1 'polypeptide(L)'
;MRESDAIESLSWIRVYAPDTFPLSQFARVVSDNEWPLFEKDLLSEVSGRPDRWASIVLGEVLAQGEPDSEIGRIPLSRGSATFSMPLARCLTLHDNEKLAVLCRERLRMAETDRRFVRRPVSTTDLEPVWALAQSSIDHALSAKDAVEVVVNSAHAYQRNVESRTGTSSPKITDYKELYGDSAEERVLAFQKLVASIEASRSTSVTTVATLAAAAFLVGRGTSHSFLLRKVPALAPRAFAWFGLIASYVGVRGWDPQWTRAAKGLEKQIRAGFDWADPPSADICWIEYSWLANKFSNAQPYAEIAQTTTRTLSIEVVPGSTCQFRLVATEPTKVPKNETNPSAARSVRETELQAILDQFMSLATKAGQILGTSTSKPASSQGSLPLSKTTPPSKPSRSKKSSPKYPDS
;
A
#
# COMPACT_ATOMS: atom_id res chain seq x y z
N MET A 1 7.68 -15.15 19.77
CA MET A 1 9.07 -14.62 19.88
C MET A 1 9.08 -13.42 20.83
N ARG A 2 10.02 -13.33 21.77
CA ARG A 2 10.20 -12.12 22.61
C ARG A 2 10.82 -10.99 21.78
N GLU A 3 10.40 -9.75 22.02
CA GLU A 3 10.88 -8.59 21.25
C GLU A 3 12.38 -8.33 21.38
N SER A 4 12.98 -8.59 22.56
CA SER A 4 14.43 -8.46 22.78
C SER A 4 15.23 -9.41 21.90
N ASP A 5 14.73 -10.63 21.77
CA ASP A 5 15.41 -11.74 21.09
C ASP A 5 15.16 -11.68 19.57
N ALA A 6 14.06 -11.01 19.18
CA ALA A 6 13.68 -10.78 17.79
C ALA A 6 14.76 -10.01 17.03
N ILE A 7 15.37 -8.99 17.65
CA ILE A 7 16.35 -8.14 16.99
C ILE A 7 17.60 -8.95 16.61
N GLU A 8 18.13 -9.73 17.55
CA GLU A 8 19.32 -10.55 17.33
C GLU A 8 19.04 -11.66 16.32
N SER A 9 17.92 -12.37 16.50
CA SER A 9 17.51 -13.47 15.61
C SER A 9 17.31 -13.00 14.17
N LEU A 10 16.56 -11.91 13.95
CA LEU A 10 16.32 -11.38 12.60
C LEU A 10 17.61 -10.84 11.96
N SER A 11 18.49 -10.23 12.75
CA SER A 11 19.80 -9.77 12.27
C SER A 11 20.69 -10.94 11.85
N TRP A 12 20.73 -12.00 12.66
CA TRP A 12 21.48 -13.22 12.35
C TRP A 12 20.94 -13.91 11.09
N ILE A 13 19.62 -14.09 11.00
CA ILE A 13 18.96 -14.73 9.85
C ILE A 13 19.24 -13.94 8.57
N ARG A 14 19.09 -12.62 8.59
CA ARG A 14 19.37 -11.80 7.41
C ARG A 14 20.81 -11.95 6.90
N VAL A 15 21.78 -12.10 7.81
CA VAL A 15 23.21 -12.16 7.45
C VAL A 15 23.65 -13.57 7.05
N TYR A 16 23.25 -14.58 7.81
CA TYR A 16 23.77 -15.94 7.67
C TYR A 16 22.82 -16.90 6.94
N ALA A 17 21.55 -16.53 6.78
CA ALA A 17 20.53 -17.30 6.06
C ALA A 17 19.63 -16.39 5.19
N PRO A 18 20.22 -15.66 4.22
CA PRO A 18 19.48 -14.69 3.41
C PRO A 18 18.32 -15.31 2.62
N ASP A 19 18.43 -16.58 2.22
CA ASP A 19 17.39 -17.31 1.49
C ASP A 19 16.15 -17.64 2.37
N THR A 20 16.26 -17.47 3.68
CA THR A 20 15.17 -17.71 4.66
C THR A 20 14.57 -16.39 5.16
N PHE A 21 15.16 -15.24 4.80
CA PHE A 21 14.65 -13.94 5.18
C PHE A 21 13.73 -13.36 4.10
N PRO A 22 12.52 -12.85 4.43
CA PRO A 22 11.88 -12.80 5.75
C PRO A 22 11.23 -14.14 6.17
N LEU A 23 11.21 -14.42 7.48
CA LEU A 23 10.60 -15.62 8.06
C LEU A 23 9.10 -15.71 7.76
N SER A 24 8.42 -14.56 7.68
CA SER A 24 6.99 -14.50 7.39
C SER A 24 6.60 -15.09 6.04
N GLN A 25 7.54 -15.30 5.11
CA GLN A 25 7.26 -15.99 3.85
C GLN A 25 7.07 -17.50 4.04
N PHE A 26 7.54 -18.06 5.16
CA PHE A 26 7.50 -19.49 5.46
C PHE A 26 6.55 -19.82 6.61
N ALA A 27 6.48 -18.96 7.63
CA ALA A 27 5.64 -19.18 8.80
C ALA A 27 5.17 -17.85 9.40
N ARG A 28 3.99 -17.83 10.02
CA ARG A 28 3.54 -16.64 10.75
C ARG A 28 4.40 -16.39 11.98
N VAL A 29 4.85 -15.15 12.13
CA VAL A 29 5.64 -14.71 13.27
C VAL A 29 4.80 -13.78 14.12
N VAL A 30 4.62 -14.16 15.40
CA VAL A 30 3.86 -13.38 16.39
C VAL A 30 4.69 -13.21 17.66
N SER A 31 4.48 -12.09 18.34
CA SER A 31 5.15 -11.78 19.60
C SER A 31 4.54 -12.64 20.69
N ASP A 32 5.36 -13.18 21.60
CA ASP A 32 4.86 -14.00 22.70
C ASP A 32 3.93 -13.19 23.62
N ASN A 33 4.17 -11.87 23.72
CA ASN A 33 3.33 -10.97 24.52
C ASN A 33 1.96 -10.71 23.88
N GLU A 34 1.85 -10.89 22.56
CA GLU A 34 0.63 -10.64 21.81
C GLU A 34 -0.17 -11.92 21.57
N TRP A 35 0.47 -13.08 21.65
CA TRP A 35 -0.18 -14.38 21.49
C TRP A 35 -1.48 -14.53 22.29
N PRO A 36 -1.54 -14.14 23.59
CA PRO A 36 -2.77 -14.25 24.37
C PRO A 36 -3.92 -13.39 23.87
N LEU A 37 -3.66 -12.35 23.07
CA LEU A 37 -4.71 -11.50 22.49
C LEU A 37 -5.49 -12.20 21.36
N PHE A 38 -4.90 -13.26 20.79
CA PHE A 38 -5.49 -14.04 19.70
C PHE A 38 -6.21 -15.30 20.18
N GLU A 39 -6.09 -15.65 21.46
CA GLU A 39 -6.88 -16.71 22.06
C GLU A 39 -8.34 -16.27 22.09
N LYS A 40 -9.16 -16.88 21.23
CA LYS A 40 -10.59 -16.58 21.18
C LYS A 40 -11.29 -17.17 22.40
N ASP A 41 -12.15 -16.38 23.03
CA ASP A 41 -13.30 -16.94 23.70
C ASP A 41 -14.18 -17.58 22.62
N LEU A 42 -14.30 -18.91 22.64
CA LEU A 42 -14.99 -19.77 21.66
C LEU A 42 -16.50 -19.46 21.48
N LEU A 43 -17.02 -18.39 22.11
CA LEU A 43 -18.43 -18.06 22.19
C LEU A 43 -18.82 -16.75 21.51
N SER A 44 -17.88 -15.97 20.94
CA SER A 44 -18.28 -14.78 20.18
C SER A 44 -18.75 -15.18 18.78
N GLU A 45 -20.08 -15.22 18.58
CA GLU A 45 -20.66 -15.13 17.25
C GLU A 45 -20.15 -13.82 16.63
N VAL A 46 -19.51 -13.91 15.46
CA VAL A 46 -18.95 -12.76 14.73
C VAL A 46 -20.06 -11.75 14.42
N SER A 47 -20.30 -10.84 15.36
CA SER A 47 -21.26 -9.74 15.25
C SER A 47 -20.61 -8.55 14.52
N GLY A 48 -19.96 -8.85 13.40
CA GLY A 48 -19.41 -7.84 12.52
C GLY A 48 -20.49 -7.37 11.54
N ARG A 49 -20.56 -6.06 11.30
CA ARG A 49 -21.21 -5.46 10.12
C ARG A 49 -20.16 -5.19 9.04
N PRO A 50 -19.60 -6.22 8.36
CA PRO A 50 -18.55 -6.03 7.37
C PRO A 50 -19.05 -5.26 6.14
N ASP A 51 -20.36 -5.24 5.90
CA ASP A 51 -21.01 -4.38 4.91
C ASP A 51 -20.76 -2.89 5.18
N ARG A 52 -20.69 -2.49 6.45
CA ARG A 52 -20.38 -1.11 6.82
C ARG A 52 -18.94 -0.75 6.53
N TRP A 53 -18.05 -1.59 7.03
CA TRP A 53 -16.62 -1.43 6.82
C TRP A 53 -16.27 -1.43 5.33
N ALA A 54 -16.93 -2.26 4.52
CA ALA A 54 -16.76 -2.26 3.08
C ALA A 54 -17.09 -0.90 2.43
N SER A 55 -18.14 -0.21 2.90
CA SER A 55 -18.47 1.13 2.41
C SER A 55 -17.47 2.20 2.84
N ILE A 56 -16.93 2.09 4.06
CA ILE A 56 -15.89 2.99 4.57
C ILE A 56 -14.60 2.78 3.77
N VAL A 57 -14.19 1.52 3.58
CA VAL A 57 -13.04 1.16 2.74
C VAL A 57 -13.23 1.68 1.32
N LEU A 58 -14.42 1.55 0.72
CA LEU A 58 -14.69 2.07 -0.61
C LEU A 58 -14.55 3.60 -0.66
N GLY A 59 -15.04 4.31 0.36
CA GLY A 59 -14.82 5.75 0.53
C GLY A 59 -13.33 6.09 0.56
N GLU A 60 -12.54 5.34 1.33
CA GLU A 60 -11.08 5.54 1.39
C GLU A 60 -10.39 5.20 0.07
N VAL A 61 -10.82 4.17 -0.65
CA VAL A 61 -10.32 3.85 -2.00
C VAL A 61 -10.59 5.00 -2.97
N LEU A 62 -11.77 5.62 -2.90
CA LEU A 62 -12.13 6.78 -3.72
C LEU A 62 -11.31 8.01 -3.35
N ALA A 63 -10.97 8.18 -2.08
CA ALA A 63 -10.09 9.24 -1.61
C ALA A 63 -8.67 9.14 -2.17
N GLN A 64 -8.20 7.91 -2.41
CA GLN A 64 -6.90 7.61 -3.03
C GLN A 64 -6.93 7.59 -4.57
N GLY A 65 -8.13 7.55 -5.16
CA GLY A 65 -8.33 7.41 -6.59
C GLY A 65 -8.02 8.68 -7.38
N GLU A 66 -7.74 8.51 -8.67
CA GLU A 66 -7.65 9.62 -9.61
C GLU A 66 -9.02 10.28 -9.79
N PRO A 67 -9.06 11.60 -10.09
CA PRO A 67 -10.31 12.36 -10.19
C PRO A 67 -11.29 11.79 -11.23
N ASP A 68 -10.81 11.11 -12.27
CA ASP A 68 -11.65 10.56 -13.34
C ASP A 68 -11.98 9.06 -13.17
N SER A 69 -11.59 8.47 -12.04
CA SER A 69 -11.90 7.06 -11.77
C SER A 69 -13.38 6.86 -11.46
N GLU A 70 -14.12 6.25 -12.39
CA GLU A 70 -15.46 5.70 -12.16
C GLU A 70 -15.40 4.53 -11.16
N ILE A 71 -16.36 4.45 -10.22
CA ILE A 71 -16.41 3.40 -9.18
C ILE A 71 -16.34 2.01 -9.82
N GLY A 72 -17.07 1.80 -10.91
CA GLY A 72 -17.11 0.51 -11.62
C GLY A 72 -15.79 0.03 -12.22
N ARG A 73 -14.78 0.91 -12.37
CA ARG A 73 -13.47 0.57 -12.95
C ARG A 73 -12.36 0.43 -11.91
N ILE A 74 -12.67 0.69 -10.64
CA ILE A 74 -11.69 0.63 -9.56
C ILE A 74 -11.36 -0.84 -9.25
N PRO A 75 -10.09 -1.26 -9.34
CA PRO A 75 -9.70 -2.61 -8.95
C PRO A 75 -9.93 -2.84 -7.46
N LEU A 76 -10.55 -3.97 -7.10
CA LEU A 76 -10.79 -4.35 -5.69
C LEU A 76 -9.49 -4.50 -4.89
N SER A 77 -8.37 -4.78 -5.55
CA SER A 77 -7.04 -4.83 -4.91
C SER A 77 -6.64 -3.51 -4.27
N ARG A 78 -7.19 -2.37 -4.70
CA ARG A 78 -6.95 -1.08 -4.04
C ARG A 78 -7.48 -1.04 -2.61
N GLY A 79 -8.44 -1.90 -2.25
CA GLY A 79 -8.91 -2.05 -0.87
C GLY A 79 -7.77 -2.40 0.08
N SER A 80 -6.83 -3.25 -0.34
CA SER A 80 -5.66 -3.64 0.47
C SER A 80 -4.69 -2.48 0.74
N ALA A 81 -4.75 -1.39 -0.04
CA ALA A 81 -3.95 -0.18 0.16
C ALA A 81 -4.65 0.87 1.04
N THR A 82 -5.75 0.53 1.70
CA THR A 82 -6.44 1.39 2.66
C THR A 82 -6.07 1.05 4.10
N PHE A 83 -6.19 2.01 5.02
CA PHE A 83 -6.05 1.80 6.46
C PHE A 83 -7.31 1.18 7.07
N SER A 84 -8.49 1.46 6.51
CA SER A 84 -9.74 0.91 7.02
C SER A 84 -9.88 -0.60 6.77
N MET A 85 -9.28 -1.14 5.70
CA MET A 85 -9.33 -2.58 5.38
C MET A 85 -8.69 -3.48 6.45
N PRO A 86 -7.42 -3.28 6.85
CA PRO A 86 -6.81 -4.09 7.91
C PRO A 86 -7.52 -3.95 9.26
N LEU A 87 -8.05 -2.76 9.60
CA LEU A 87 -8.84 -2.58 10.81
C LEU A 87 -10.16 -3.37 10.76
N ALA A 88 -10.87 -3.30 9.63
CA ALA A 88 -12.10 -4.04 9.41
C ALA A 88 -11.88 -5.56 9.50
N ARG A 89 -10.78 -6.06 8.89
CA ARG A 89 -10.40 -7.46 8.99
C ARG A 89 -10.04 -7.85 10.42
N CYS A 90 -9.29 -7.02 11.13
CA CYS A 90 -8.92 -7.27 12.52
C CYS A 90 -10.16 -7.44 13.41
N LEU A 91 -11.13 -6.53 13.28
CA LEU A 91 -12.40 -6.59 14.02
C LEU A 91 -13.24 -7.82 13.62
N THR A 92 -13.31 -8.12 12.32
CA THR A 92 -14.11 -9.25 11.82
C THR A 92 -13.52 -10.62 12.19
N LEU A 93 -12.20 -10.75 12.20
CA LEU A 93 -11.53 -12.03 12.45
C LEU A 93 -11.38 -12.34 13.93
N HIS A 94 -11.01 -11.33 14.72
CA HIS A 94 -10.57 -11.52 16.11
C HIS A 94 -11.56 -10.99 17.14
N ASP A 95 -12.44 -10.06 16.77
CA ASP A 95 -13.46 -9.46 17.64
C ASP A 95 -12.90 -9.02 19.02
N ASN A 96 -11.71 -8.42 19.00
CA ASN A 96 -11.00 -8.01 20.21
C ASN A 96 -10.60 -6.54 20.11
N GLU A 97 -11.16 -5.72 21.00
CA GLU A 97 -10.90 -4.28 21.03
C GLU A 97 -9.42 -3.96 21.26
N LYS A 98 -8.71 -4.75 22.07
CA LYS A 98 -7.26 -4.55 22.30
C LYS A 98 -6.47 -4.76 21.00
N LEU A 99 -6.84 -5.76 20.20
CA LEU A 99 -6.23 -5.96 18.89
C LEU A 99 -6.60 -4.85 17.90
N ALA A 100 -7.80 -4.29 17.98
CA ALA A 100 -8.20 -3.14 17.16
C ALA A 100 -7.41 -1.87 17.53
N VAL A 101 -7.15 -1.63 18.83
CA VAL A 101 -6.25 -0.56 19.30
C VAL A 101 -4.84 -0.78 18.76
N LEU A 102 -4.27 -1.98 18.95
CA LEU A 102 -2.94 -2.32 18.47
C LEU A 102 -2.84 -2.16 16.94
N CYS A 103 -3.85 -2.62 16.19
CA CYS A 103 -3.91 -2.45 14.74
C CYS A 103 -3.84 -0.95 14.36
N ARG A 104 -4.63 -0.08 15.01
CA ARG A 104 -4.60 1.37 14.76
C ARG A 104 -3.23 1.99 15.04
N GLU A 105 -2.60 1.62 16.16
CA GLU A 105 -1.27 2.12 16.53
C GLU A 105 -0.22 1.72 15.49
N ARG A 106 -0.25 0.45 15.06
CA ARG A 106 0.65 -0.07 14.04
C ARG A 106 0.45 0.62 12.68
N LEU A 107 -0.79 0.83 12.26
CA LEU A 107 -1.08 1.58 11.03
C LEU A 107 -0.57 3.02 11.11
N ARG A 108 -0.71 3.68 12.28
CA ARG A 108 -0.20 5.03 12.52
C ARG A 108 1.33 5.07 12.46
N MET A 109 2.01 4.09 13.04
CA MET A 109 3.46 3.97 12.95
C MET A 109 3.91 3.81 11.49
N ALA A 110 3.28 2.89 10.74
CA ALA A 110 3.60 2.66 9.33
C ALA A 110 3.29 3.87 8.44
N GLU A 111 2.23 4.64 8.75
CA GLU A 111 1.92 5.88 8.04
C GLU A 111 3.02 6.93 8.17
N THR A 112 3.61 7.06 9.37
CA THR A 112 4.67 8.06 9.62
C THR A 112 6.00 7.73 8.94
N ASP A 113 6.15 6.51 8.43
CA ASP A 113 7.34 6.03 7.76
C ASP A 113 7.52 6.71 6.39
N ARG A 114 8.57 7.54 6.29
CA ARG A 114 8.88 8.34 5.10
C ARG A 114 9.36 7.52 3.91
N ARG A 115 9.62 6.23 4.09
CA ARG A 115 10.01 5.30 3.01
C ARG A 115 8.81 4.87 2.19
N PHE A 116 7.59 5.09 2.68
CA PHE A 116 6.35 4.89 1.95
C PHE A 116 5.80 6.18 1.38
N VAL A 117 5.09 6.07 0.26
CA VAL A 117 4.36 7.18 -0.34
C VAL A 117 3.22 7.57 0.59
N ARG A 118 3.14 8.86 0.92
CA ARG A 118 2.05 9.40 1.76
C ARG A 118 0.71 9.25 1.06
N ARG A 119 -0.28 8.80 1.82
CA ARG A 119 -1.67 8.71 1.36
C ARG A 119 -2.37 10.07 1.55
N PRO A 120 -3.41 10.36 0.74
CA PRO A 120 -4.14 11.62 0.84
C PRO A 120 -5.06 11.70 2.07
N VAL A 121 -5.32 10.57 2.75
CA VAL A 121 -6.08 10.48 3.99
C VAL A 121 -5.19 9.81 5.03
N SER A 122 -5.06 10.46 6.19
CA SER A 122 -4.27 9.97 7.32
C SER A 122 -5.05 9.04 8.24
N THR A 123 -4.36 8.26 9.09
CA THR A 123 -5.03 7.50 10.16
C THR A 123 -5.74 8.43 11.14
N THR A 124 -5.21 9.64 11.36
CA THR A 124 -5.84 10.66 12.20
C THR A 124 -7.13 11.22 11.61
N ASP A 125 -7.22 11.36 10.28
CA ASP A 125 -8.46 11.77 9.61
C ASP A 125 -9.56 10.70 9.70
N LEU A 126 -9.16 9.43 9.75
CA LEU A 126 -10.06 8.26 9.78
C LEU A 126 -10.51 7.90 11.20
N GLU A 127 -9.79 8.28 12.24
CA GLU A 127 -10.13 7.99 13.62
C GLU A 127 -11.58 8.34 14.02
N PRO A 128 -12.11 9.54 13.73
CA PRO A 128 -13.52 9.85 14.01
C PRO A 128 -14.48 8.99 13.18
N VAL A 129 -14.10 8.60 11.96
CA VAL A 129 -14.89 7.72 11.10
C VAL A 129 -14.94 6.29 11.68
N TRP A 130 -13.80 5.77 12.13
CA TRP A 130 -13.69 4.44 12.74
C TRP A 130 -14.40 4.35 14.09
N ALA A 131 -14.37 5.42 14.89
CA ALA A 131 -15.11 5.48 16.15
C ALA A 131 -16.62 5.37 15.91
N LEU A 132 -17.13 6.06 14.90
CA LEU A 132 -18.55 5.98 14.52
C LEU A 132 -18.89 4.64 13.86
N ALA A 133 -18.00 4.07 13.05
CA ALA A 133 -18.21 2.76 12.44
C ALA A 133 -18.45 1.65 13.49
N GLN A 134 -17.86 1.79 14.67
CA GLN A 134 -18.01 0.87 15.81
C GLN A 134 -19.20 1.21 16.73
N SER A 135 -19.99 2.23 16.41
CA SER A 135 -21.20 2.55 17.18
C SER A 135 -22.27 1.46 17.06
N SER A 136 -23.04 1.29 18.14
CA SER A 136 -24.09 0.27 18.31
C SER A 136 -25.39 0.54 17.52
N ILE A 137 -25.31 1.30 16.43
CA ILE A 137 -26.47 1.48 15.55
C ILE A 137 -26.56 0.19 14.76
N ASP A 138 -27.54 -0.69 14.91
CA ASP A 138 -27.53 -1.98 14.19
C ASP A 138 -28.47 -2.07 12.99
N HIS A 139 -29.29 -1.06 12.78
CA HIS A 139 -30.24 -1.01 11.66
C HIS A 139 -29.79 -0.01 10.58
N ALA A 140 -30.36 -0.16 9.38
CA ALA A 140 -30.18 0.79 8.31
C ALA A 140 -31.00 2.06 8.60
N LEU A 141 -30.37 3.22 8.49
CA LEU A 141 -30.99 4.53 8.69
C LEU A 141 -31.54 5.11 7.38
N SER A 142 -32.46 6.07 7.49
CA SER A 142 -32.80 6.89 6.32
C SER A 142 -31.61 7.77 5.93
N ALA A 143 -31.56 8.23 4.68
CA ALA A 143 -30.50 9.14 4.22
C ALA A 143 -30.39 10.41 5.09
N LYS A 144 -31.54 10.92 5.55
CA LYS A 144 -31.60 12.08 6.43
C LYS A 144 -31.02 11.78 7.81
N ASP A 145 -31.46 10.70 8.45
CA ASP A 145 -31.03 10.35 9.80
C ASP A 145 -29.54 9.99 9.83
N ALA A 146 -29.06 9.26 8.82
CA ALA A 146 -27.63 8.95 8.69
C ALA A 146 -26.76 10.21 8.60
N VAL A 147 -27.21 11.20 7.81
CA VAL A 147 -26.54 12.50 7.67
C VAL A 147 -26.56 13.26 8.99
N GLU A 148 -27.70 13.32 9.68
CA GLU A 148 -27.81 14.01 10.97
C GLU A 148 -26.90 13.38 12.03
N VAL A 149 -26.90 12.05 12.16
CA VAL A 149 -26.02 11.31 13.07
C VAL A 149 -24.55 11.64 12.77
N VAL A 150 -24.13 11.56 11.52
CA VAL A 150 -22.74 11.77 11.11
C VAL A 150 -22.30 13.22 11.33
N VAL A 151 -23.08 14.20 10.91
CA VAL A 151 -22.75 15.63 11.05
C VAL A 151 -22.73 16.04 12.53
N ASN A 152 -23.72 15.61 13.32
CA ASN A 152 -23.76 15.89 14.76
C ASN A 152 -22.56 15.27 15.49
N SER A 153 -22.17 14.06 15.10
CA SER A 153 -20.99 13.39 15.64
C SER A 153 -19.69 14.09 15.26
N ALA A 154 -19.57 14.57 14.02
CA ALA A 154 -18.43 15.40 13.62
C ALA A 154 -18.35 16.70 14.43
N HIS A 155 -19.49 17.34 14.72
CA HIS A 155 -19.55 18.51 15.61
C HIS A 155 -19.18 18.18 17.06
N ALA A 156 -19.54 17.00 17.57
CA ALA A 156 -19.16 16.55 18.90
C ALA A 156 -17.65 16.28 18.97
N TYR A 157 -17.10 15.57 17.98
CA TYR A 157 -15.68 15.30 17.87
C TYR A 157 -14.85 16.59 17.79
N GLN A 158 -15.27 17.54 16.93
CA GLN A 158 -14.58 18.82 16.81
C GLN A 158 -14.54 19.58 18.13
N ARG A 159 -15.66 19.63 18.88
CA ARG A 159 -15.71 20.30 20.19
C ARG A 159 -14.76 19.70 21.22
N ASN A 160 -14.51 18.39 21.14
CA ASN A 160 -13.68 17.67 22.09
C ASN A 160 -12.18 17.74 21.75
N VAL A 161 -11.82 17.78 20.46
CA VAL A 161 -10.42 17.64 20.00
C VAL A 161 -9.85 18.98 19.52
N GLU A 162 -10.62 19.79 18.80
CA GLU A 162 -10.17 21.07 18.26
C GLU A 162 -10.55 22.19 19.26
N SER A 163 -9.58 22.59 20.09
CA SER A 163 -9.72 23.77 20.96
C SER A 163 -10.11 25.01 20.17
N ARG A 164 -11.37 25.46 20.29
CA ARG A 164 -11.90 26.82 20.05
C ARG A 164 -11.27 27.64 18.91
N THR A 165 -10.93 27.05 17.76
CA THR A 165 -10.72 27.85 16.56
C THR A 165 -12.09 28.35 16.12
N GLY A 166 -12.37 29.64 16.37
CA GLY A 166 -13.66 30.30 16.14
C GLY A 166 -14.09 30.42 14.67
N THR A 167 -13.65 29.50 13.81
CA THR A 167 -14.03 29.44 12.41
C THR A 167 -15.44 28.85 12.32
N SER A 168 -16.42 29.68 11.98
CA SER A 168 -17.80 29.25 11.77
C SER A 168 -17.86 28.27 10.61
N SER A 169 -18.00 26.97 10.90
CA SER A 169 -18.27 25.95 9.88
C SER A 169 -19.72 26.12 9.37
N PRO A 170 -19.97 26.02 8.05
CA PRO A 170 -21.32 26.06 7.52
C PRO A 170 -22.14 24.89 8.09
N LYS A 171 -23.35 25.17 8.57
CA LYS A 171 -24.23 24.11 9.08
C LYS A 171 -25.08 23.57 7.95
N ILE A 172 -25.23 22.25 7.90
CA ILE A 172 -26.07 21.61 6.88
C ILE A 172 -27.54 22.08 6.97
N THR A 173 -28.00 22.44 8.17
CA THR A 173 -29.34 22.96 8.44
C THR A 173 -29.64 24.30 7.78
N ASP A 174 -28.60 25.06 7.41
CA ASP A 174 -28.74 26.37 6.77
C ASP A 174 -29.17 26.22 5.29
N TYR A 175 -29.05 25.01 4.72
CA TYR A 175 -29.35 24.69 3.34
C TYR A 175 -30.55 23.73 3.26
N LYS A 176 -31.74 24.25 3.61
CA LYS A 176 -32.99 23.46 3.68
C LYS A 176 -33.35 22.79 2.35
N GLU A 177 -32.97 23.41 1.24
CA GLU A 177 -33.20 22.91 -0.11
C GLU A 177 -32.50 21.57 -0.36
N LEU A 178 -31.44 21.20 0.39
CA LEU A 178 -30.82 19.87 0.34
C LEU A 178 -31.80 18.75 0.73
N TYR A 179 -32.83 19.05 1.51
CA TYR A 179 -33.87 18.09 1.92
C TYR A 179 -35.09 18.11 0.99
N GLY A 180 -35.11 19.00 -0.01
CA GLY A 180 -36.21 19.12 -0.97
C GLY A 180 -36.33 17.93 -1.92
N ASP A 181 -37.47 17.85 -2.62
CA ASP A 181 -37.75 16.80 -3.60
C ASP A 181 -37.11 17.06 -4.97
N SER A 182 -36.94 18.32 -5.35
CA SER A 182 -36.29 18.69 -6.61
C SER A 182 -34.79 18.39 -6.58
N ALA A 183 -34.32 17.59 -7.54
CA ALA A 183 -32.90 17.32 -7.70
C ALA A 183 -32.11 18.59 -8.04
N GLU A 184 -32.69 19.49 -8.83
CA GLU A 184 -32.06 20.75 -9.23
C GLU A 184 -31.87 21.68 -8.02
N GLU A 185 -32.88 21.80 -7.16
CA GLU A 185 -32.79 22.61 -5.92
C GLU A 185 -31.69 22.08 -5.00
N ARG A 186 -31.59 20.75 -4.85
CA ARG A 186 -30.51 20.13 -4.05
C ARG A 186 -29.13 20.42 -4.64
N VAL A 187 -28.98 20.36 -5.96
CA VAL A 187 -27.70 20.68 -6.63
C VAL A 187 -27.34 22.16 -6.43
N LEU A 188 -28.31 23.07 -6.58
CA LEU A 188 -28.09 24.51 -6.34
C LEU A 188 -27.71 24.77 -4.87
N ALA A 189 -28.35 24.10 -3.92
CA ALA A 189 -28.03 24.19 -2.51
C ALA A 189 -26.60 23.70 -2.22
N PHE A 190 -26.20 22.58 -2.83
CA PHE A 190 -24.84 22.08 -2.75
C PHE A 190 -23.81 23.07 -3.30
N GLN A 191 -24.10 23.71 -4.45
CA GLN A 191 -23.22 24.75 -5.02
C GLN A 191 -23.07 25.96 -4.08
N LYS A 192 -24.18 26.43 -3.48
CA LYS A 192 -24.15 27.50 -2.46
C LYS A 192 -23.27 27.10 -1.27
N LEU A 193 -23.40 25.86 -0.79
CA LEU A 193 -22.60 25.34 0.31
C LEU A 193 -21.11 25.29 -0.05
N VAL A 194 -20.76 24.79 -1.24
CA VAL A 194 -19.36 24.77 -1.71
C VAL A 194 -18.78 26.19 -1.76
N ALA A 195 -19.51 27.16 -2.31
CA ALA A 195 -19.07 28.55 -2.33
C ALA A 195 -18.82 29.12 -0.91
N SER A 196 -19.65 28.75 0.08
CA SER A 196 -19.45 29.15 1.48
C SER A 196 -18.20 28.53 2.11
N ILE A 197 -17.88 27.27 1.77
CA ILE A 197 -16.69 26.57 2.24
C ILE A 197 -15.44 27.21 1.63
N GLU A 198 -15.46 27.50 0.34
CA GLU A 198 -14.36 28.16 -0.35
C GLU A 198 -14.12 29.58 0.19
N ALA A 199 -15.19 30.34 0.47
CA ALA A 199 -15.11 31.67 1.07
C ALA A 199 -14.53 31.64 2.49
N SER A 200 -14.93 30.67 3.32
CA SER A 200 -14.42 30.53 4.70
C SER A 200 -13.04 29.88 4.77
N ARG A 201 -12.60 29.20 3.71
CA ARG A 201 -11.37 28.38 3.66
C ARG A 201 -11.27 27.38 4.81
N SER A 202 -12.42 26.95 5.34
CA SER A 202 -12.46 26.04 6.47
C SER A 202 -12.08 24.62 6.04
N THR A 203 -11.16 24.00 6.79
CA THR A 203 -10.70 22.63 6.57
C THR A 203 -11.03 21.70 7.74
N SER A 204 -11.92 22.17 8.63
CA SER A 204 -12.32 21.45 9.84
C SER A 204 -13.01 20.12 9.54
N VAL A 205 -12.95 19.19 10.50
CA VAL A 205 -13.64 17.90 10.42
C VAL A 205 -15.13 18.06 10.12
N THR A 206 -15.78 19.05 10.76
CA THR A 206 -17.19 19.37 10.51
C THR A 206 -17.44 19.82 9.09
N THR A 207 -16.62 20.73 8.55
CA THR A 207 -16.76 21.23 7.18
C THR A 207 -16.65 20.09 6.17
N VAL A 208 -15.70 19.18 6.39
CA VAL A 208 -15.50 17.98 5.57
C VAL A 208 -16.71 17.03 5.66
N ALA A 209 -17.20 16.76 6.87
CA ALA A 209 -18.39 15.92 7.07
C ALA A 209 -19.66 16.54 6.48
N THR A 210 -19.84 17.86 6.60
CA THR A 210 -20.96 18.60 5.99
C THR A 210 -20.89 18.55 4.46
N LEU A 211 -19.69 18.68 3.86
CA LEU A 211 -19.52 18.53 2.42
C LEU A 211 -19.90 17.11 1.94
N ALA A 212 -19.44 16.08 2.66
CA ALA A 212 -19.80 14.68 2.39
C ALA A 212 -21.32 14.45 2.48
N ALA A 213 -21.94 14.96 3.55
CA ALA A 213 -23.37 14.88 3.77
C ALA A 213 -24.19 15.60 2.70
N ALA A 214 -23.79 16.81 2.31
CA ALA A 214 -24.47 17.56 1.27
C ALA A 214 -24.45 16.81 -0.07
N ALA A 215 -23.29 16.27 -0.48
CA ALA A 215 -23.19 15.45 -1.68
C ALA A 215 -24.08 14.20 -1.62
N PHE A 216 -24.16 13.55 -0.46
CA PHE A 216 -25.02 12.38 -0.25
C PHE A 216 -26.50 12.73 -0.36
N LEU A 217 -26.94 13.86 0.22
CA LEU A 217 -28.33 14.33 0.16
C LEU A 217 -28.74 14.69 -1.28
N VAL A 218 -27.86 15.27 -2.09
CA VAL A 218 -28.16 15.55 -3.51
C VAL A 218 -28.65 14.30 -4.24
N GLY A 219 -27.92 13.20 -4.07
CA GLY A 219 -28.24 11.91 -4.69
C GLY A 219 -29.24 11.05 -3.93
N ARG A 220 -29.61 11.44 -2.69
CA ARG A 220 -30.34 10.60 -1.72
C ARG A 220 -29.69 9.22 -1.54
N GLY A 221 -28.35 9.17 -1.63
CA GLY A 221 -27.60 7.94 -1.78
C GLY A 221 -26.22 8.17 -2.38
N THR A 222 -25.59 7.09 -2.83
CA THR A 222 -24.18 7.10 -3.28
C THR A 222 -23.96 7.63 -4.70
N SER A 223 -25.04 7.85 -5.46
CA SER A 223 -25.03 8.22 -6.89
C SER A 223 -24.26 9.51 -7.22
N HIS A 224 -24.19 10.45 -6.27
CA HIS A 224 -23.58 11.77 -6.46
C HIS A 224 -22.23 11.93 -5.76
N SER A 225 -21.56 10.84 -5.42
CA SER A 225 -20.22 10.84 -4.82
C SER A 225 -19.18 11.65 -5.63
N PHE A 226 -19.32 11.71 -6.96
CA PHE A 226 -18.46 12.49 -7.85
C PHE A 226 -18.48 14.01 -7.56
N LEU A 227 -19.53 14.53 -6.92
CA LEU A 227 -19.62 15.96 -6.55
C LEU A 227 -18.50 16.39 -5.61
N LEU A 228 -17.99 15.49 -4.77
CA LEU A 228 -16.90 15.78 -3.85
C LEU A 228 -15.62 16.20 -4.56
N ARG A 229 -15.41 15.72 -5.79
CA ARG A 229 -14.24 16.07 -6.61
C ARG A 229 -14.22 17.53 -7.04
N LYS A 230 -15.36 18.22 -6.97
CA LYS A 230 -15.43 19.67 -7.22
C LYS A 230 -14.68 20.49 -6.17
N VAL A 231 -14.33 19.90 -5.02
CA VAL A 231 -13.55 20.54 -3.96
C VAL A 231 -12.29 19.70 -3.66
N PRO A 232 -11.28 19.70 -4.55
CA PRO A 232 -10.15 18.76 -4.47
C PRO A 232 -9.40 18.78 -3.13
N ALA A 233 -9.30 19.95 -2.50
CA ALA A 233 -8.60 20.11 -1.22
C ALA A 233 -9.24 19.36 -0.04
N LEU A 234 -10.57 19.14 -0.09
CA LEU A 234 -11.32 18.44 0.95
C LEU A 234 -11.78 17.06 0.51
N ALA A 235 -11.81 16.79 -0.79
CA ALA A 235 -12.38 15.59 -1.39
C ALA A 235 -11.86 14.29 -0.74
N PRO A 236 -10.55 14.08 -0.51
CA PRO A 236 -10.07 12.81 0.05
C PRO A 236 -10.68 12.51 1.42
N ARG A 237 -10.67 13.50 2.33
CA ARG A 237 -11.26 13.34 3.67
C ARG A 237 -12.78 13.22 3.58
N ALA A 238 -13.43 13.96 2.69
CA ALA A 238 -14.87 13.91 2.51
C ALA A 238 -15.36 12.55 1.99
N PHE A 239 -14.59 11.85 1.14
CA PHE A 239 -14.94 10.52 0.67
C PHE A 239 -15.00 9.48 1.79
N ALA A 240 -14.14 9.57 2.81
CA ALA A 240 -14.21 8.70 3.98
C ALA A 240 -15.51 8.89 4.77
N TRP A 241 -15.90 10.15 5.01
CA TRP A 241 -17.19 10.50 5.64
C TRP A 241 -18.39 10.09 4.78
N PHE A 242 -18.29 10.21 3.45
CA PHE A 242 -19.33 9.75 2.53
C PHE A 242 -19.51 8.23 2.61
N GLY A 243 -18.41 7.47 2.70
CA GLY A 243 -18.43 6.03 2.92
C GLY A 243 -19.09 5.64 4.25
N LEU A 244 -18.86 6.42 5.31
CA LEU A 244 -19.54 6.24 6.60
C LEU A 244 -21.06 6.47 6.50
N ILE A 245 -21.51 7.56 5.85
CA ILE A 245 -22.94 7.82 5.64
C ILE A 245 -23.56 6.68 4.83
N ALA A 246 -22.91 6.26 3.75
CA ALA A 246 -23.34 5.11 2.95
C ALA A 246 -23.43 3.83 3.79
N SER A 247 -22.53 3.63 4.75
CA SER A 247 -22.53 2.49 5.65
C SER A 247 -23.79 2.44 6.54
N TYR A 248 -24.26 3.59 7.02
CA TYR A 248 -25.45 3.67 7.86
C TYR A 248 -26.75 3.52 7.09
N VAL A 249 -26.81 4.05 5.87
CA VAL A 249 -28.00 3.86 5.00
C VAL A 249 -28.08 2.43 4.47
N GLY A 250 -26.93 1.80 4.27
CA GLY A 250 -26.83 0.44 3.75
C GLY A 250 -27.29 0.33 2.30
N VAL A 251 -27.49 -0.92 1.83
CA VAL A 251 -27.73 -1.28 0.42
C VAL A 251 -28.88 -0.50 -0.23
N ARG A 252 -29.87 -0.03 0.53
CA ARG A 252 -31.01 0.74 0.01
C ARG A 252 -30.61 2.11 -0.57
N GLY A 253 -29.52 2.70 -0.08
CA GLY A 253 -29.00 3.98 -0.55
C GLY A 253 -27.83 3.84 -1.53
N TRP A 254 -27.47 2.61 -1.91
CA TRP A 254 -26.31 2.36 -2.77
C TRP A 254 -26.76 2.27 -4.22
N ASP A 255 -26.09 3.03 -5.08
CA ASP A 255 -26.20 2.84 -6.53
C ASP A 255 -25.59 1.48 -6.95
N PRO A 256 -25.88 0.98 -8.17
CA PRO A 256 -25.41 -0.33 -8.61
C PRO A 256 -23.87 -0.48 -8.63
N GLN A 257 -23.13 0.59 -8.92
CA GLN A 257 -21.66 0.54 -8.95
C GLN A 257 -21.11 0.46 -7.53
N TRP A 258 -21.64 1.28 -6.62
CA TRP A 258 -21.30 1.22 -5.20
C TRP A 258 -21.58 -0.16 -4.62
N THR A 259 -22.76 -0.72 -4.89
CA THR A 259 -23.17 -2.04 -4.41
C THR A 259 -22.20 -3.13 -4.85
N ARG A 260 -21.79 -3.13 -6.13
CA ARG A 260 -20.85 -4.11 -6.66
C ARG A 260 -19.49 -4.02 -5.98
N ALA A 261 -18.95 -2.81 -5.86
CA ALA A 261 -17.64 -2.59 -5.25
C ALA A 261 -17.65 -2.91 -3.75
N ALA A 262 -18.67 -2.44 -3.02
CA ALA A 262 -18.84 -2.71 -1.59
C ALA A 262 -18.98 -4.21 -1.31
N LYS A 263 -19.79 -4.96 -2.07
CA LYS A 263 -19.89 -6.43 -1.90
C LYS A 263 -18.57 -7.15 -2.19
N GLY A 264 -17.79 -6.67 -3.15
CA GLY A 264 -16.46 -7.22 -3.45
C GLY A 264 -15.49 -7.03 -2.28
N LEU A 265 -15.48 -5.83 -1.68
CA LEU A 265 -14.68 -5.52 -0.50
C LEU A 265 -15.19 -6.25 0.75
N GLU A 266 -16.51 -6.38 0.92
CA GLU A 266 -17.12 -7.15 2.01
C GLU A 266 -16.67 -8.61 1.96
N LYS A 267 -16.62 -9.23 0.78
CA LYS A 267 -16.08 -10.58 0.62
C LYS A 267 -14.61 -10.67 1.04
N GLN A 268 -13.81 -9.66 0.72
CA GLN A 268 -12.42 -9.59 1.19
C GLN A 268 -12.32 -9.41 2.69
N ILE A 269 -13.21 -8.64 3.33
CA ILE A 269 -13.23 -8.46 4.78
C ILE A 269 -13.62 -9.77 5.49
N ARG A 270 -14.64 -10.46 4.96
CA ARG A 270 -15.15 -11.74 5.50
C ARG A 270 -14.25 -12.95 5.20
N ALA A 271 -13.24 -12.81 4.33
CA ALA A 271 -12.38 -13.93 3.99
C ALA A 271 -11.72 -14.50 5.24
N GLY A 272 -11.90 -15.80 5.46
CA GLY A 272 -11.47 -16.51 6.65
C GLY A 272 -9.96 -16.45 6.86
N PHE A 273 -9.55 -16.89 8.05
CA PHE A 273 -8.16 -16.92 8.48
C PHE A 273 -7.91 -18.21 9.25
N ASP A 274 -6.99 -19.03 8.75
CA ASP A 274 -6.41 -20.16 9.47
C ASP A 274 -4.94 -19.87 9.75
N TRP A 275 -4.48 -20.17 10.96
CA TRP A 275 -3.08 -20.07 11.40
C TRP A 275 -2.13 -20.95 10.57
N ALA A 276 -2.63 -22.05 10.01
CA ALA A 276 -1.86 -22.94 9.13
C ALA A 276 -1.70 -22.40 7.70
N ASP A 277 -2.55 -21.46 7.27
CA ASP A 277 -2.46 -20.90 5.91
C ASP A 277 -1.17 -20.10 5.72
N PRO A 278 -0.54 -20.17 4.52
CA PRO A 278 0.61 -19.34 4.22
C PRO A 278 0.24 -17.85 4.31
N PRO A 279 1.13 -16.99 4.86
CA PRO A 279 0.87 -15.56 4.93
C PRO A 279 0.72 -14.94 3.54
N SER A 280 -0.25 -14.04 3.39
CA SER A 280 -0.48 -13.29 2.14
C SER A 280 0.29 -11.97 2.09
N ALA A 281 1.07 -11.66 3.13
CA ALA A 281 1.90 -10.47 3.23
C ALA A 281 3.35 -10.79 2.85
N ASP A 282 4.09 -9.76 2.41
CA ASP A 282 5.51 -9.89 2.13
C ASP A 282 6.32 -9.98 3.43
N ILE A 283 5.90 -9.23 4.45
CA ILE A 283 6.49 -9.23 5.81
C ILE A 283 5.43 -9.17 6.92
N CYS A 284 5.77 -9.71 8.09
CA CYS A 284 4.97 -9.51 9.30
C CYS A 284 5.31 -8.18 10.01
N TRP A 285 4.48 -7.77 10.97
CA TRP A 285 4.70 -6.57 11.77
C TRP A 285 6.06 -6.54 12.49
N ILE A 286 6.50 -7.69 13.03
CA ILE A 286 7.74 -7.76 13.81
C ILE A 286 8.95 -7.50 12.92
N GLU A 287 8.99 -8.10 11.74
CA GLU A 287 10.04 -7.85 10.76
C GLU A 287 9.99 -6.43 10.23
N TYR A 288 8.78 -5.91 9.95
CA TYR A 288 8.60 -4.52 9.55
C TYR A 288 9.17 -3.56 10.61
N SER A 289 8.75 -3.70 11.86
CA SER A 289 9.18 -2.81 12.94
C SER A 289 10.69 -2.88 13.18
N TRP A 290 11.28 -4.07 13.09
CA TRP A 290 12.74 -4.25 13.13
C TRP A 290 13.44 -3.54 11.96
N LEU A 291 13.01 -3.79 10.71
CA LEU A 291 13.55 -3.12 9.52
C LEU A 291 13.41 -1.60 9.65
N ALA A 292 12.25 -1.16 10.14
CA ALA A 292 11.90 0.23 10.24
C ALA A 292 12.81 0.98 11.21
N ASN A 293 13.17 0.33 12.33
CA ASN A 293 14.03 0.88 13.37
C ASN A 293 15.53 0.76 13.07
N LYS A 294 15.95 -0.29 12.36
CA LYS A 294 17.38 -0.53 12.08
C LYS A 294 17.90 0.23 10.88
N PHE A 295 17.09 0.42 9.85
CA PHE A 295 17.51 1.04 8.61
C PHE A 295 16.79 2.36 8.39
N SER A 296 17.49 3.35 7.85
CA SER A 296 16.91 4.67 7.53
C SER A 296 16.48 4.79 6.07
N ASN A 297 17.01 3.95 5.18
CA ASN A 297 16.71 3.95 3.75
C ASN A 297 15.68 2.87 3.37
N ALA A 298 15.14 2.97 2.15
CA ALA A 298 14.14 2.04 1.61
C ALA A 298 14.75 0.78 0.95
N GLN A 299 16.07 0.75 0.76
CA GLN A 299 16.79 -0.35 0.11
C GLN A 299 16.52 -1.73 0.74
N PRO A 300 16.48 -1.89 2.08
CA PRO A 300 16.19 -3.16 2.72
C PRO A 300 14.85 -3.78 2.33
N TYR A 301 13.86 -2.96 1.93
CA TYR A 301 12.56 -3.43 1.47
C TYR A 301 12.60 -3.87 0.01
N ALA A 302 13.50 -3.32 -0.80
CA ALA A 302 13.67 -3.68 -2.20
C ALA A 302 14.39 -5.03 -2.38
N GLU A 303 15.15 -5.47 -1.37
CA GLU A 303 15.82 -6.77 -1.32
C GLU A 303 14.87 -7.93 -0.96
N ILE A 304 13.68 -7.62 -0.43
CA ILE A 304 12.67 -8.61 -0.09
C ILE A 304 11.97 -9.06 -1.37
N ALA A 305 11.73 -10.37 -1.51
CA ALA A 305 10.88 -10.90 -2.56
C ALA A 305 9.45 -10.35 -2.39
N GLN A 306 9.10 -9.32 -3.18
CA GLN A 306 7.80 -8.66 -3.14
C GLN A 306 6.79 -9.39 -4.04
N THR A 307 5.57 -9.57 -3.54
CA THR A 307 4.44 -10.05 -4.34
C THR A 307 4.04 -9.07 -5.44
N THR A 308 4.24 -7.76 -5.22
CA THR A 308 3.90 -6.71 -6.17
C THR A 308 5.01 -5.68 -6.28
N THR A 309 5.40 -5.32 -7.51
CA THR A 309 6.48 -4.36 -7.76
C THR A 309 6.25 -3.02 -7.05
N ARG A 310 7.26 -2.56 -6.28
CA ARG A 310 7.25 -1.28 -5.54
C ARG A 310 6.16 -1.16 -4.47
N THR A 311 5.57 -2.28 -4.06
CA THR A 311 4.60 -2.31 -2.97
C THR A 311 5.08 -3.33 -1.95
N LEU A 312 4.98 -2.97 -0.68
CA LEU A 312 5.24 -3.86 0.45
C LEU A 312 3.92 -4.13 1.16
N SER A 313 3.49 -5.39 1.16
CA SER A 313 2.37 -5.87 1.93
C SER A 313 2.84 -6.24 3.33
N ILE A 314 2.30 -5.56 4.35
CA ILE A 314 2.64 -5.79 5.75
C ILE A 314 1.45 -6.46 6.42
N GLU A 315 1.65 -7.60 7.08
CA GLU A 315 0.68 -8.18 7.99
C GLU A 315 0.72 -7.40 9.30
N VAL A 316 -0.20 -6.43 9.43
CA VAL A 316 -0.29 -5.51 10.57
C VAL A 316 -0.74 -6.25 11.82
N VAL A 317 -1.66 -7.18 11.65
CA VAL A 317 -2.11 -8.15 12.65
C VAL A 317 -2.33 -9.46 11.89
N PRO A 318 -2.08 -10.66 12.46
CA PRO A 318 -2.34 -11.93 11.79
C PRO A 318 -3.70 -11.96 11.07
N GLY A 319 -3.67 -12.21 9.76
CA GLY A 319 -4.84 -12.21 8.88
C GLY A 319 -5.27 -10.85 8.35
N SER A 320 -4.67 -9.75 8.80
CA SER A 320 -5.01 -8.37 8.43
C SER A 320 -3.81 -7.67 7.81
N THR A 321 -3.82 -7.55 6.48
CA THR A 321 -2.70 -7.02 5.70
C THR A 321 -2.99 -5.61 5.18
N CYS A 322 -1.95 -4.80 5.07
CA CYS A 322 -2.01 -3.46 4.47
C CYS A 322 -0.86 -3.26 3.49
N GLN A 323 -1.17 -2.76 2.30
CA GLN A 323 -0.22 -2.53 1.22
C GLN A 323 0.30 -1.10 1.22
N PHE A 324 1.61 -0.94 1.27
CA PHE A 324 2.29 0.34 1.25
C PHE A 324 3.16 0.47 0.00
N ARG A 325 2.98 1.56 -0.75
CA ARG A 325 3.82 1.84 -1.91
C ARG A 325 5.16 2.43 -1.44
N LEU A 326 6.27 1.85 -1.88
CA LEU A 326 7.61 2.36 -1.60
C LEU A 326 7.85 3.65 -2.39
N VAL A 327 8.52 4.62 -1.75
CA VAL A 327 9.06 5.79 -2.48
C VAL A 327 10.11 5.29 -3.45
N ALA A 328 10.00 5.66 -4.72
CA ALA A 328 11.01 5.33 -5.69
C ALA A 328 12.35 5.96 -5.24
N THR A 329 13.31 5.12 -4.88
CA THR A 329 14.71 5.56 -4.81
C THR A 329 15.09 5.92 -6.23
N GLU A 330 15.12 7.21 -6.57
CA GLU A 330 15.83 7.63 -7.77
C GLU A 330 17.24 7.04 -7.63
N PRO A 331 17.73 6.22 -8.58
CA PRO A 331 19.16 5.96 -8.61
C PRO A 331 19.80 7.34 -8.68
N THR A 332 20.67 7.63 -7.71
CA THR A 332 21.45 8.86 -7.60
C THR A 332 21.70 9.42 -8.98
N LYS A 333 21.11 10.59 -9.27
CA LYS A 333 21.35 11.35 -10.50
C LYS A 333 22.85 11.56 -10.63
N VAL A 334 23.56 10.65 -11.31
CA VAL A 334 24.68 11.06 -12.13
C VAL A 334 24.05 11.99 -13.16
N PRO A 335 24.45 13.27 -13.22
CA PRO A 335 23.84 14.22 -14.13
C PRO A 335 23.89 13.64 -15.55
N LYS A 336 22.70 13.43 -16.13
CA LYS A 336 22.52 13.07 -17.53
C LYS A 336 23.02 14.24 -18.37
N ASN A 337 24.30 14.21 -18.75
CA ASN A 337 24.71 14.77 -20.02
C ASN A 337 24.48 13.70 -21.07
N GLU A 338 23.53 13.97 -21.96
CA GLU A 338 23.40 13.28 -23.23
C GLU A 338 24.70 13.43 -24.01
N THR A 339 25.51 12.37 -24.15
CA THR A 339 26.18 12.00 -25.41
C THR A 339 27.02 10.71 -25.28
N ASN A 340 26.84 9.83 -26.26
CA ASN A 340 27.74 8.74 -26.70
C ASN A 340 27.83 7.43 -25.86
N PRO A 341 27.23 6.32 -26.34
CA PRO A 341 27.43 4.98 -25.78
C PRO A 341 28.84 4.39 -26.00
N SER A 342 29.77 5.09 -26.64
CA SER A 342 31.17 4.67 -26.76
C SER A 342 32.03 5.00 -25.52
N ALA A 343 31.64 6.02 -24.72
CA ALA A 343 32.40 6.43 -23.54
C ALA A 343 32.21 5.47 -22.35
N ALA A 344 31.00 4.93 -22.17
CA ALA A 344 30.71 3.96 -21.10
C ALA A 344 31.47 2.62 -21.28
N ARG A 345 31.80 2.26 -22.53
CA ARG A 345 32.60 1.06 -22.83
C ARG A 345 34.07 1.29 -22.49
N SER A 346 34.59 2.50 -22.75
CA SER A 346 35.96 2.91 -22.43
C SER A 346 36.24 3.01 -20.93
N VAL A 347 35.29 3.50 -20.12
CA VAL A 347 35.46 3.57 -18.65
C VAL A 347 35.47 2.18 -18.02
N ARG A 348 34.58 1.29 -18.49
CA ARG A 348 34.54 -0.10 -18.01
C ARG A 348 35.78 -0.89 -18.43
N GLU A 349 36.31 -0.64 -19.63
CA GLU A 349 37.56 -1.24 -20.11
C GLU A 349 38.79 -0.74 -19.33
N THR A 350 38.83 0.56 -19.00
CA THR A 350 39.93 1.12 -18.19
C THR A 350 39.88 0.65 -16.73
N GLU A 351 38.70 0.50 -16.13
CA GLU A 351 38.55 -0.13 -14.81
C GLU A 351 38.94 -1.61 -14.82
N LEU A 352 38.54 -2.37 -15.84
CA LEU A 352 38.94 -3.77 -16.00
C LEU A 352 40.46 -3.89 -16.15
N GLN A 353 41.08 -2.99 -16.91
CA GLN A 353 42.52 -2.98 -17.12
C GLN A 353 43.28 -2.64 -15.83
N ALA A 354 42.78 -1.68 -15.04
CA ALA A 354 43.34 -1.35 -13.73
C ALA A 354 43.24 -2.52 -12.73
N ILE A 355 42.13 -3.26 -12.74
CA ILE A 355 41.95 -4.46 -11.91
C ILE A 355 42.89 -5.59 -12.36
N LEU A 356 43.06 -5.77 -13.67
CA LEU A 356 43.98 -6.76 -14.23
C LEU A 356 45.44 -6.44 -13.90
N ASP A 357 45.83 -5.17 -13.94
CA ASP A 357 47.17 -4.71 -13.55
C ASP A 357 47.42 -4.89 -12.06
N GLN A 358 46.41 -4.62 -11.21
CA GLN A 358 46.49 -4.92 -9.77
C GLN A 358 46.60 -6.42 -9.51
N PHE A 359 45.84 -7.24 -10.23
CA PHE A 359 45.91 -8.69 -10.10
C PHE A 359 47.28 -9.24 -10.54
N MET A 360 47.82 -8.76 -11.66
CA MET A 360 49.16 -9.11 -12.16
C MET A 360 50.26 -8.69 -11.18
N SER A 361 50.14 -7.49 -10.58
CA SER A 361 51.05 -6.99 -9.55
C SER A 361 51.01 -7.84 -8.28
N LEU A 362 49.82 -8.26 -7.86
CA LEU A 362 49.64 -9.14 -6.71
C LEU A 362 50.15 -10.57 -7.00
N ALA A 363 49.94 -11.08 -8.22
CA ALA A 363 50.44 -12.38 -8.65
C ALA A 363 51.97 -12.41 -8.75
N THR A 364 52.60 -11.34 -9.25
CA THR A 364 54.07 -11.22 -9.26
C THR A 364 54.64 -11.06 -7.86
N LYS A 365 54.00 -10.27 -6.99
CA LYS A 365 54.39 -10.20 -5.56
C LYS A 365 54.24 -11.54 -4.85
N ALA A 366 53.14 -12.27 -5.09
CA ALA A 366 52.95 -13.61 -4.56
C ALA A 366 54.01 -14.58 -5.11
N GLY A 367 54.34 -14.50 -6.39
CA GLY A 367 55.42 -15.28 -7.02
C GLY A 367 56.81 -14.95 -6.48
N GLN A 368 57.08 -13.70 -6.09
CA GLN A 368 58.33 -13.31 -5.42
C GLN A 368 58.40 -13.80 -3.98
N ILE A 369 57.27 -13.78 -3.26
CA ILE A 369 57.18 -14.30 -1.89
C ILE A 369 57.30 -15.83 -1.87
N LEU A 370 56.70 -16.51 -2.86
CA LEU A 370 56.79 -17.97 -3.04
C LEU A 370 58.11 -18.41 -3.72
N GLY A 371 58.79 -17.50 -4.42
CA GLY A 371 60.03 -17.75 -5.16
C GLY A 371 61.31 -17.53 -4.36
N THR A 372 61.24 -17.11 -3.10
CA THR A 372 62.42 -16.98 -2.21
C THR A 372 62.83 -18.29 -1.51
N SER A 373 62.30 -19.44 -1.94
CA SER A 373 62.89 -20.74 -1.63
C SER A 373 63.22 -21.48 -2.92
N THR A 374 64.52 -21.63 -3.20
CA THR A 374 65.17 -22.34 -4.34
C THR A 374 65.15 -21.56 -5.67
N SER A 375 66.22 -21.39 -6.45
CA SER A 375 67.52 -22.05 -6.58
C SER A 375 68.47 -21.24 -7.50
N LYS A 376 69.78 -21.54 -7.45
CA LYS A 376 70.81 -21.17 -8.43
C LYS A 376 70.48 -21.70 -9.85
N PRO A 377 71.01 -21.08 -10.93
CA PRO A 377 70.65 -21.40 -12.30
C PRO A 377 71.40 -22.63 -12.83
N ALA A 378 70.70 -23.49 -13.55
CA ALA A 378 71.32 -24.46 -14.46
C ALA A 378 70.49 -24.51 -15.76
N SER A 379 71.20 -24.21 -16.84
CA SER A 379 70.84 -24.36 -18.24
C SER A 379 70.49 -25.79 -18.62
N SER A 380 69.47 -25.99 -19.47
CA SER A 380 69.58 -26.70 -20.74
C SER A 380 68.21 -26.98 -21.39
N GLN A 381 68.03 -26.42 -22.59
CA GLN A 381 67.51 -27.06 -23.81
C GLN A 381 66.35 -28.06 -23.74
N GLY A 382 65.30 -27.75 -24.51
CA GLY A 382 64.24 -28.70 -24.85
C GLY A 382 63.11 -28.08 -25.68
N SER A 383 63.43 -27.45 -26.80
CA SER A 383 62.48 -27.03 -27.84
C SER A 383 61.88 -28.25 -28.56
N LEU A 384 60.59 -28.22 -28.92
CA LEU A 384 59.95 -28.94 -30.06
C LEU A 384 58.48 -28.42 -30.22
N PRO A 385 57.83 -28.56 -31.41
CA PRO A 385 57.38 -27.40 -32.19
C PRO A 385 55.88 -27.36 -32.51
N LEU A 386 55.40 -26.16 -32.90
CA LEU A 386 54.12 -25.96 -33.56
C LEU A 386 54.13 -26.58 -34.98
N SER A 387 53.09 -27.36 -35.30
CA SER A 387 52.72 -27.66 -36.69
C SER A 387 51.31 -27.17 -36.99
N LYS A 388 51.22 -26.33 -38.03
CA LYS A 388 50.02 -25.81 -38.67
C LYS A 388 49.49 -26.86 -39.66
N THR A 389 48.17 -27.01 -39.76
CA THR A 389 47.53 -27.40 -41.03
C THR A 389 46.06 -26.98 -41.09
N THR A 390 45.69 -26.36 -42.19
CA THR A 390 44.34 -26.10 -42.73
C THR A 390 44.48 -26.22 -44.26
N PRO A 391 43.43 -26.22 -45.09
CA PRO A 391 42.25 -27.09 -45.26
C PRO A 391 42.30 -27.83 -46.64
N PRO A 392 41.23 -28.53 -47.08
CA PRO A 392 40.55 -28.10 -48.34
C PRO A 392 39.01 -28.37 -48.35
N SER A 393 38.17 -27.40 -48.74
CA SER A 393 37.56 -27.11 -50.07
C SER A 393 36.28 -27.89 -50.46
N LYS A 394 35.20 -27.13 -50.77
CA LYS A 394 33.88 -27.54 -51.31
C LYS A 394 33.95 -28.13 -52.75
N PRO A 395 32.89 -28.80 -53.24
CA PRO A 395 31.86 -28.12 -54.08
C PRO A 395 30.41 -28.59 -53.76
N SER A 396 29.34 -27.78 -53.76
CA SER A 396 28.65 -26.99 -54.82
C SER A 396 27.76 -27.79 -55.81
N ARG A 397 26.42 -27.64 -55.64
CA ARG A 397 25.28 -27.59 -56.62
C ARG A 397 24.11 -28.49 -56.18
N SER A 398 22.82 -28.20 -56.42
CA SER A 398 22.06 -27.00 -56.80
C SER A 398 20.55 -27.36 -56.84
N LYS A 399 19.71 -26.41 -56.41
CA LYS A 399 18.42 -25.98 -56.98
C LYS A 399 17.19 -26.92 -57.10
N LYS A 400 16.04 -26.25 -56.84
CA LYS A 400 14.62 -26.48 -57.23
C LYS A 400 13.79 -27.23 -56.19
N SER A 401 12.54 -26.89 -55.91
CA SER A 401 11.66 -25.76 -56.28
C SER A 401 10.35 -25.94 -55.50
N SER A 402 9.73 -24.85 -55.05
CA SER A 402 8.34 -24.82 -54.57
C SER A 402 7.35 -25.23 -55.67
N PRO A 403 6.12 -25.63 -55.32
CA PRO A 403 5.01 -24.68 -55.53
C PRO A 403 3.92 -24.66 -54.43
N LYS A 404 3.10 -23.62 -54.55
CA LYS A 404 1.98 -23.12 -53.74
C LYS A 404 0.66 -23.91 -53.91
N TYR A 405 -0.14 -23.96 -52.82
CA TYR A 405 -1.62 -23.80 -52.64
C TYR A 405 -2.59 -24.66 -53.50
N PRO A 406 -3.90 -24.85 -53.15
CA PRO A 406 -4.79 -23.90 -52.45
C PRO A 406 -5.81 -24.44 -51.42
N ASP A 407 -6.47 -23.44 -50.83
CA ASP A 407 -7.71 -23.34 -50.03
C ASP A 407 -8.71 -24.50 -49.97
N SER A 408 -9.28 -24.67 -48.78
CA SER A 408 -10.70 -24.95 -48.53
C SER A 408 -11.10 -24.38 -47.18
#